data_AF-A0A2G9U5X0-F1
#
_entry.id   AF-A0A2G9U5X0-F1
#
_cell.length_a   1.000
_cell.length_b   1.000
_cell.length_c   1.000
_cell.angle_alpha   90.00
_cell.angle_beta   90.00
_cell.angle_gamma   90.00
#
_symmetry.space_group_name_H-M   'P 1'
#
loop_
_entity.id
_entity.type
_entity.pdbx_description
1 polymer ?
#
loop_
_entity_poly.entity_id
_entity_poly.type
_entity_poly.pdbx_seq_one_letter_code
_entity_poly.pdbx_strand_id
1 'polypeptide(L)'
;MAKTKSSDLMSFLRANEPLYGDAPCLNDTDVIVYMNDAKVRQALNIPDKLPKWDICSNPVTSTYQKQYGDMAPFIKKIVAANIRVLLYYGDTDMACNFMMGQQFSDQLGLKRTLGKTPWKFDRQIAGFKTLFKGLTFITVRGAGHMAPQWKAPQMYYAIQQFLLNHPI
;
A
#
# COMPACT_ATOMS: atom_id res chain seq x y z
N MET A 1 29.54 -40.59 -20.75
CA MET A 1 28.70 -40.43 -19.54
C MET A 1 28.29 -38.97 -19.43
N ALA A 2 27.07 -38.64 -19.86
CA ALA A 2 26.54 -37.28 -19.79
C ALA A 2 26.07 -37.01 -18.36
N LYS A 3 26.56 -35.92 -17.74
CA LYS A 3 26.09 -35.47 -16.44
C LYS A 3 24.76 -34.73 -16.62
N THR A 4 23.68 -35.31 -16.12
CA THR A 4 22.36 -34.67 -16.02
C THR A 4 22.48 -33.48 -15.06
N LYS A 5 22.25 -32.25 -15.55
CA LYS A 5 22.15 -31.07 -14.68
C LYS A 5 20.84 -31.18 -13.88
N SER A 6 20.96 -31.36 -12.58
CA SER A 6 19.84 -31.20 -11.64
C SER A 6 19.35 -29.76 -11.72
N SER A 7 18.08 -29.55 -12.11
CA SER A 7 17.42 -28.25 -11.99
C SER A 7 17.08 -28.03 -10.52
N ASP A 8 17.85 -27.17 -9.86
CA ASP A 8 17.63 -26.73 -8.47
C ASP A 8 16.26 -26.06 -8.33
N LEU A 9 15.49 -26.40 -7.29
CA LEU A 9 14.22 -25.75 -6.93
C LEU A 9 14.37 -24.21 -6.82
N MET A 10 15.56 -23.74 -6.41
CA MET A 10 15.88 -22.30 -6.35
C MET A 10 15.99 -21.65 -7.72
N SER A 11 16.26 -22.41 -8.79
CA SER A 11 16.20 -21.91 -10.16
C SER A 11 14.77 -21.73 -10.66
N PHE A 12 13.82 -22.53 -10.15
CA PHE A 12 12.39 -22.40 -10.44
C PHE A 12 11.76 -21.20 -9.71
N LEU A 13 12.30 -20.86 -8.52
CA LEU A 13 11.86 -19.71 -7.72
C LEU A 13 12.47 -18.36 -8.17
N ARG A 14 13.53 -18.38 -8.98
CA ARG A 14 14.06 -17.17 -9.62
C ARG A 14 13.29 -16.90 -10.90
N ALA A 15 12.09 -16.35 -10.76
CA ALA A 15 11.53 -15.54 -11.83
C ALA A 15 12.44 -14.32 -12.00
N ASN A 16 13.45 -14.45 -12.87
CA ASN A 16 14.20 -13.32 -13.44
C ASN A 16 13.28 -12.57 -14.43
N GLU A 17 12.11 -12.15 -13.96
CA GLU A 17 11.32 -11.13 -14.65
C GLU A 17 12.07 -9.81 -14.43
N PRO A 18 12.32 -9.00 -15.47
CA PRO A 18 12.84 -7.66 -15.27
C PRO A 18 11.91 -6.92 -14.31
N LEU A 19 12.47 -6.18 -13.35
CA LEU A 19 11.71 -5.32 -12.46
C LEU A 19 11.00 -4.25 -13.30
N TYR A 20 9.74 -4.52 -13.65
CA TYR A 20 8.84 -3.54 -14.22
C TYR A 20 8.29 -2.66 -13.10
N GLY A 21 8.23 -1.36 -13.36
CA GLY A 21 7.60 -0.40 -12.47
C GLY A 21 6.08 -0.56 -12.47
N ASP A 22 5.49 -1.04 -13.56
CA ASP A 22 4.04 -1.12 -13.74
C ASP A 22 3.39 -2.01 -12.67
N ALA A 23 2.21 -1.60 -12.23
CA ALA A 23 1.46 -2.36 -11.24
C ALA A 23 0.95 -3.66 -11.90
N PRO A 24 1.27 -4.84 -11.34
CA PRO A 24 0.86 -6.10 -11.94
C PRO A 24 -0.67 -6.23 -12.00
N CYS A 25 -1.18 -6.75 -13.12
CA CYS A 25 -2.60 -7.00 -13.35
C CYS A 25 -3.50 -5.74 -13.31
N LEU A 26 -2.93 -4.55 -13.54
CA LEU A 26 -3.68 -3.30 -13.73
C LEU A 26 -3.64 -2.91 -15.20
N ASN A 27 -4.78 -2.51 -15.77
CA ASN A 27 -4.82 -1.82 -17.06
C ASN A 27 -4.93 -0.31 -16.79
N ASP A 28 -3.87 0.41 -17.09
CA ASP A 28 -3.70 1.85 -16.90
C ASP A 28 -3.79 2.64 -18.22
N THR A 29 -4.12 1.98 -19.34
CA THR A 29 -4.22 2.58 -20.68
C THR A 29 -5.08 3.85 -20.66
N ASP A 30 -6.24 3.81 -20.01
CA ASP A 30 -7.17 4.94 -19.98
C ASP A 30 -6.54 6.18 -19.32
N VAL A 31 -5.80 5.98 -18.22
CA VAL A 31 -5.11 7.06 -17.51
C VAL A 31 -3.92 7.56 -18.33
N ILE A 32 -3.14 6.65 -18.92
CA ILE A 32 -2.00 7.01 -19.77
C ILE A 32 -2.46 7.84 -20.97
N VAL A 33 -3.56 7.45 -21.64
CA VAL A 33 -4.12 8.19 -22.77
C VAL A 33 -4.60 9.57 -22.32
N TYR A 34 -5.38 9.65 -21.24
CA TYR A 34 -5.90 10.92 -20.74
C TYR A 34 -4.78 11.89 -20.33
N MET A 35 -3.79 11.41 -19.57
CA MET A 35 -2.69 12.23 -19.07
C MET A 35 -1.71 12.69 -20.16
N ASN A 36 -1.72 12.02 -21.32
CA ASN A 36 -0.92 12.41 -22.49
C ASN A 36 -1.70 13.22 -23.53
N ASP A 37 -2.99 13.47 -23.33
CA ASP A 37 -3.75 14.39 -24.18
C ASP A 37 -3.17 15.81 -24.08
N ALA A 38 -2.98 16.47 -25.23
CA ALA A 38 -2.33 17.77 -25.30
C ALA A 38 -3.12 18.86 -24.54
N LYS A 39 -4.47 18.81 -24.57
CA LYS A 39 -5.31 19.76 -23.85
C LYS A 39 -5.25 19.51 -22.36
N VAL A 40 -5.22 18.25 -21.93
CA VAL A 40 -5.04 17.89 -20.51
C VAL A 40 -3.67 18.36 -20.01
N ARG A 41 -2.59 18.11 -20.75
CA ARG A 41 -1.24 18.59 -20.41
C ARG A 41 -1.18 20.12 -20.34
N GLN A 42 -1.78 20.81 -21.30
CA GLN A 42 -1.88 22.27 -21.27
C GLN A 42 -2.67 22.77 -20.06
N ALA A 43 -3.83 22.17 -19.76
CA ALA A 43 -4.67 22.55 -18.61
C ALA A 43 -3.97 22.33 -17.27
N LEU A 44 -3.12 21.31 -17.17
CA LEU A 44 -2.27 21.03 -16.02
C LEU A 44 -0.94 21.81 -16.03
N ASN A 45 -0.73 22.69 -17.02
CA ASN A 45 0.48 23.51 -17.19
C ASN A 45 1.77 22.68 -17.33
N ILE A 46 1.71 21.53 -17.99
CA ILE A 46 2.86 20.66 -18.24
C ILE A 46 3.66 21.20 -19.43
N PRO A 47 4.95 21.52 -19.29
CA PRO A 47 5.77 21.97 -20.41
C PRO A 47 5.83 20.96 -21.57
N ASP A 48 5.68 21.45 -22.81
CA ASP A 48 5.64 20.61 -24.01
C ASP A 48 6.93 19.81 -24.25
N LYS A 49 8.07 20.29 -23.72
CA LYS A 49 9.38 19.63 -23.84
C LYS A 49 9.54 18.37 -22.99
N LEU A 50 8.62 18.11 -22.04
CA LEU A 50 8.71 16.94 -21.17
C LEU A 50 8.24 15.67 -21.90
N PRO A 51 8.81 14.50 -21.57
CA PRO A 51 8.42 13.25 -22.19
C PRO A 51 6.94 12.91 -21.94
N LYS A 52 6.49 11.85 -22.60
CA LYS A 52 5.19 11.25 -22.30
C LYS A 52 5.10 10.88 -20.82
N TRP A 53 3.94 11.12 -20.25
CA TRP A 53 3.61 10.68 -18.91
C TRP A 53 3.38 9.18 -18.89
N ASP A 54 3.78 8.55 -17.79
CA ASP A 54 3.55 7.14 -17.52
C ASP A 54 3.24 6.96 -16.03
N ILE A 55 2.57 5.87 -15.66
CA ILE A 55 2.19 5.61 -14.26
C ILE A 55 3.43 5.30 -13.40
N CYS A 56 4.39 4.61 -14.01
CA CYS A 56 5.61 4.13 -13.37
C CYS A 56 6.82 4.37 -14.29
N SER A 57 8.01 4.50 -13.69
CA SER A 57 9.25 4.75 -14.42
C SER A 57 10.23 3.59 -14.23
N ASN A 58 10.35 2.73 -15.24
CA ASN A 58 11.29 1.60 -15.23
C ASN A 58 12.75 2.02 -14.95
N PRO A 59 13.28 3.12 -15.51
CA PRO A 59 14.62 3.59 -15.14
C PRO A 59 14.76 3.93 -13.66
N VAL A 60 13.73 4.52 -13.04
CA VAL A 60 13.76 4.85 -11.61
C VAL A 60 13.67 3.57 -10.79
N THR A 61 12.73 2.68 -11.11
CA THR A 61 12.53 1.40 -10.40
C THR A 61 13.78 0.54 -10.42
N SER A 62 14.45 0.43 -11.56
CA SER A 62 15.66 -0.40 -11.72
C SER A 62 16.92 0.19 -11.09
N THR A 63 16.98 1.50 -10.87
CA THR A 63 18.16 2.17 -10.28
C THR A 63 18.00 2.52 -8.81
N TYR A 64 16.79 2.37 -8.24
CA TYR A 64 16.50 2.74 -6.87
C TYR A 64 17.19 1.83 -5.83
N GLN A 65 17.88 2.43 -4.86
CA GLN A 65 18.53 1.72 -3.76
C GLN A 65 17.76 1.89 -2.45
N LYS A 66 17.15 0.81 -1.96
CA LYS A 66 16.46 0.80 -0.66
C LYS A 66 17.46 1.04 0.49
N GLN A 67 17.24 2.09 1.26
CA GLN A 67 18.12 2.50 2.37
C GLN A 67 17.70 1.89 3.72
N TYR A 68 16.43 1.54 3.88
CA TYR A 68 15.85 1.08 5.14
C TYR A 68 15.15 -0.26 4.96
N GLY A 69 15.45 -1.21 5.86
CA GLY A 69 14.76 -2.49 5.95
C GLY A 69 13.62 -2.52 6.96
N ASP A 70 13.54 -1.53 7.85
CA ASP A 70 12.54 -1.44 8.92
C ASP A 70 12.14 0.03 9.17
N MET A 71 10.84 0.24 9.33
CA MET A 71 10.25 1.55 9.61
C MET A 71 9.84 1.74 11.08
N ALA A 72 9.99 0.71 11.93
CA ALA A 72 9.60 0.77 13.33
C ALA A 72 10.22 1.95 14.12
N PRO A 73 11.52 2.29 13.96
CA PRO A 73 12.12 3.43 14.66
C PRO A 73 11.41 4.76 14.35
N PHE A 74 10.98 4.94 13.09
CA PHE A 74 10.30 6.16 12.64
C PHE A 74 8.88 6.24 13.18
N ILE A 75 8.12 5.15 13.12
CA ILE A 75 6.75 5.11 13.68
C ILE A 75 6.78 5.37 15.19
N LYS A 76 7.73 4.77 15.93
CA LYS A 76 7.91 5.03 17.36
C LYS A 76 8.20 6.50 17.65
N LYS A 77 9.04 7.15 16.84
CA LYS A 77 9.35 8.59 16.98
C LYS A 77 8.12 9.46 16.73
N ILE A 78 7.31 9.15 15.72
CA ILE A 78 6.07 9.88 15.40
C ILE A 78 5.06 9.76 16.55
N VAL A 79 4.84 8.55 17.06
CA VAL A 79 3.93 8.31 18.19
C VAL A 79 4.43 8.99 19.47
N ALA A 80 5.74 8.97 19.75
CA ALA A 80 6.34 9.68 20.88
C ALA A 80 6.16 11.20 20.80
N ALA A 81 6.04 11.76 19.60
CA ALA A 81 5.73 13.16 19.36
C ALA A 81 4.22 13.48 19.46
N ASN A 82 3.39 12.54 19.94
CA ASN A 82 1.93 12.65 20.03
C ASN A 82 1.22 12.85 18.66
N ILE A 83 1.85 12.42 17.57
CA ILE A 83 1.23 12.44 16.24
C ILE A 83 0.49 11.11 16.04
N ARG A 84 -0.78 11.19 15.61
CA ARG A 84 -1.63 10.02 15.39
C ARG A 84 -1.21 9.29 14.11
N VAL A 85 -1.10 7.97 14.19
CA VAL A 85 -0.76 7.10 13.06
C VAL A 85 -1.94 6.22 12.71
N LEU A 86 -2.26 6.13 11.42
CA LEU A 86 -3.19 5.14 10.87
C LEU A 86 -2.41 4.22 9.93
N LEU A 87 -2.46 2.92 10.20
CA LEU A 87 -2.03 1.88 9.27
C LEU A 87 -3.27 1.16 8.77
N TYR A 88 -3.49 1.14 7.46
CA TYR A 88 -4.64 0.46 6.86
C TYR A 88 -4.19 -0.48 5.75
N TYR A 89 -4.86 -1.63 5.65
CA TYR A 89 -4.52 -2.67 4.68
C TYR A 89 -5.78 -3.29 4.10
N GLY A 90 -5.83 -3.50 2.79
CA GLY A 90 -6.80 -4.39 2.19
C GLY A 90 -6.52 -5.84 2.59
N ASP A 91 -7.55 -6.58 3.04
CA ASP A 91 -7.35 -7.94 3.55
C ASP A 91 -7.20 -9.02 2.46
N THR A 92 -7.36 -8.67 1.19
CA THR A 92 -7.10 -9.55 0.03
C THR A 92 -5.84 -9.16 -0.73
N ASP A 93 -5.04 -8.21 -0.23
CA ASP A 93 -3.76 -7.86 -0.84
C ASP A 93 -2.70 -8.94 -0.58
N MET A 94 -1.95 -9.29 -1.62
CA MET A 94 -0.79 -10.20 -1.53
C MET A 94 0.55 -9.47 -1.67
N ALA A 95 0.59 -8.26 -2.23
CA ALA A 95 1.83 -7.50 -2.38
C ALA A 95 2.33 -6.95 -1.02
N CYS A 96 1.43 -6.39 -0.23
CA CYS A 96 1.68 -5.89 1.12
C CYS A 96 0.55 -6.35 2.04
N ASN A 97 0.44 -7.66 2.27
CA ASN A 97 -0.69 -8.24 2.99
C ASN A 97 -0.88 -7.69 4.43
N PHE A 98 -2.13 -7.69 4.88
CA PHE A 98 -2.51 -7.15 6.19
C PHE A 98 -1.88 -7.89 7.38
N MET A 99 -1.50 -9.17 7.22
CA MET A 99 -0.89 -9.94 8.32
C MET A 99 0.50 -9.39 8.65
N MET A 100 1.29 -9.01 7.63
CA MET A 100 2.57 -8.32 7.83
C MET A 100 2.36 -7.00 8.57
N GLY A 101 1.39 -6.18 8.15
CA GLY A 101 1.07 -4.92 8.82
C GLY A 101 0.59 -5.11 10.26
N GLN A 102 -0.17 -6.17 10.53
CA GLN A 102 -0.65 -6.50 11.86
C GLN A 102 0.51 -6.92 12.78
N GLN A 103 1.40 -7.80 12.29
CA GLN A 103 2.60 -8.21 13.02
C GLN A 103 3.53 -7.03 13.27
N PHE A 104 3.76 -6.18 12.28
CA PHE A 104 4.54 -4.96 12.43
C PHE A 104 3.98 -4.07 13.53
N SER A 105 2.66 -3.82 13.51
CA SER A 105 1.97 -2.99 14.51
C SER A 105 2.15 -3.54 15.93
N ASP A 106 2.08 -4.87 16.10
CA ASP A 106 2.29 -5.54 17.38
C ASP A 106 3.75 -5.44 17.86
N GLN A 107 4.71 -5.60 16.94
CA GLN A 107 6.15 -5.53 17.24
C GLN A 107 6.64 -4.12 17.60
N LEU A 108 5.84 -3.08 17.38
CA LEU A 108 6.16 -1.74 17.86
C LEU A 108 6.20 -1.65 19.40
N GLY A 109 5.56 -2.59 20.12
CA GLY A 109 5.54 -2.58 21.59
C GLY A 109 4.74 -1.42 22.19
N LEU A 110 3.84 -0.81 21.41
CA LEU A 110 2.93 0.22 21.89
C LEU A 110 1.86 -0.42 22.79
N LYS A 111 1.39 0.32 23.80
CA LYS A 111 0.30 -0.18 24.68
C LYS A 111 -0.97 -0.38 23.86
N ARG A 112 -1.42 -1.64 23.73
CA ARG A 112 -2.71 -1.98 23.12
C ARG A 112 -3.85 -1.47 24.01
N THR A 113 -4.73 -0.65 23.45
CA THR A 113 -5.90 -0.08 24.15
C THR A 113 -7.20 -0.80 23.79
N LEU A 114 -7.26 -1.40 22.61
CA LEU A 114 -8.38 -2.25 22.18
C LEU A 114 -7.86 -3.43 21.35
N GLY A 115 -8.32 -4.64 21.68
CA GLY A 115 -8.07 -5.83 20.88
C GLY A 115 -8.74 -5.78 19.50
N LYS A 116 -8.42 -6.76 18.66
CA LYS A 116 -8.99 -6.86 17.31
C LYS A 116 -10.51 -6.96 17.38
N THR A 117 -11.21 -5.95 16.89
CA THR A 117 -12.68 -5.88 16.87
C THR A 117 -13.16 -5.44 15.50
N PRO A 118 -14.37 -5.81 15.06
CA PRO A 118 -14.89 -5.34 13.79
C PRO A 118 -15.17 -3.83 13.82
N TRP A 119 -14.93 -3.14 12.72
CA TRP A 119 -15.48 -1.80 12.46
C TRP A 119 -16.54 -1.89 11.36
N LYS A 120 -17.51 -0.97 11.40
CA LYS A 120 -18.70 -1.05 10.56
C LYS A 120 -18.85 0.21 9.72
N PHE A 121 -19.35 0.01 8.51
CA PHE A 121 -19.83 1.06 7.63
C PHE A 121 -21.18 0.60 7.06
N ASP A 122 -22.18 1.47 7.10
CA ASP A 122 -23.56 1.17 6.67
C ASP A 122 -24.07 -0.21 7.15
N ARG A 123 -24.04 -0.42 8.47
CA ARG A 123 -24.50 -1.63 9.16
C ARG A 123 -23.77 -2.94 8.76
N GLN A 124 -22.75 -2.87 7.90
CA GLN A 124 -21.94 -4.01 7.47
C GLN A 124 -20.54 -3.95 8.08
N ILE A 125 -19.91 -5.13 8.27
CA ILE A 125 -18.52 -5.21 8.69
C ILE A 125 -17.65 -4.76 7.52
N ALA A 126 -16.98 -3.62 7.69
CA ALA A 126 -16.07 -3.06 6.70
C ALA A 126 -14.61 -3.49 6.93
N GLY A 127 -14.32 -4.12 8.07
CA GLY A 127 -13.05 -4.76 8.38
C GLY A 127 -12.85 -4.91 9.89
N PHE A 128 -11.60 -5.03 10.32
CA PHE A 128 -11.22 -5.13 11.73
C PHE A 128 -10.28 -4.01 12.13
N LYS A 129 -10.38 -3.54 13.37
CA LYS A 129 -9.52 -2.53 13.97
C LYS A 129 -8.81 -3.09 15.19
N THR A 130 -7.57 -2.66 15.41
CA THR A 130 -6.81 -2.86 16.64
C THR A 130 -6.25 -1.49 17.04
N LEU A 131 -6.45 -1.10 18.30
CA LEU A 131 -6.03 0.22 18.77
C LEU A 131 -4.84 0.09 19.72
N PHE A 132 -3.86 0.96 19.51
CA PHE A 132 -2.71 1.16 20.37
C PHE A 132 -2.66 2.63 20.80
N LYS A 133 -1.91 2.94 21.85
CA LYS A 133 -1.65 4.33 22.24
C LYS A 133 -0.94 5.06 21.09
N GLY A 134 -1.65 5.98 20.42
CA GLY A 134 -1.16 6.81 19.32
C GLY A 134 -1.19 6.17 17.92
N LEU A 135 -1.56 4.90 17.80
CA LEU A 135 -1.62 4.18 16.52
C LEU A 135 -2.92 3.39 16.38
N THR A 136 -3.56 3.50 15.23
CA THR A 136 -4.72 2.70 14.82
C THR A 136 -4.32 1.81 13.66
N PHE A 137 -4.55 0.50 13.80
CA PHE A 137 -4.40 -0.46 12.70
C PHE A 137 -5.78 -0.91 12.25
N ILE A 138 -6.07 -0.85 10.95
CA ILE A 138 -7.31 -1.38 10.37
C ILE A 138 -7.05 -2.29 9.17
N THR A 139 -7.90 -3.31 9.03
CA THR A 139 -8.09 -4.02 7.77
C THR A 139 -9.33 -3.48 7.05
N VAL A 140 -9.35 -3.60 5.73
CA VAL A 140 -10.46 -3.21 4.86
C VAL A 140 -10.93 -4.46 4.13
N ARG A 141 -12.13 -4.92 4.47
CA ARG A 141 -12.67 -6.21 4.04
C ARG A 141 -12.95 -6.23 2.55
N GLY A 142 -12.38 -7.22 1.85
CA GLY A 142 -12.55 -7.44 0.42
C GLY A 142 -11.87 -6.39 -0.45
N ALA A 143 -10.82 -5.74 0.07
CA ALA A 143 -10.00 -4.79 -0.68
C ALA A 143 -8.59 -5.36 -0.89
N GLY A 144 -7.99 -5.09 -2.05
CA GLY A 144 -6.58 -5.39 -2.32
C GLY A 144 -5.63 -4.24 -1.93
N HIS A 145 -4.50 -4.15 -2.63
CA HIS A 145 -3.43 -3.14 -2.42
C HIS A 145 -3.89 -1.66 -2.39
N MET A 146 -4.42 -1.14 -3.51
CA MET A 146 -5.16 0.12 -3.64
C MET A 146 -6.55 0.12 -2.97
N ALA A 147 -6.63 -0.04 -1.64
CA ALA A 147 -7.92 -0.16 -0.93
C ALA A 147 -9.01 0.88 -1.30
N PRO A 148 -8.68 2.18 -1.51
CA PRO A 148 -9.67 3.17 -1.97
C PRO A 148 -10.30 2.87 -3.33
N GLN A 149 -9.57 2.21 -4.25
CA GLN A 149 -10.08 1.84 -5.57
C GLN A 149 -11.24 0.82 -5.47
N TRP A 150 -11.15 -0.15 -4.55
CA TRP A 150 -12.15 -1.22 -4.43
C TRP A 150 -13.22 -0.97 -3.36
N LYS A 151 -12.93 -0.14 -2.36
CA LYS A 151 -13.82 0.15 -1.22
C LYS A 151 -13.89 1.65 -0.93
N ALA A 152 -14.17 2.44 -1.97
CA ALA A 152 -14.17 3.90 -1.88
C ALA A 152 -15.05 4.47 -0.75
N PRO A 153 -16.32 4.05 -0.55
CA PRO A 153 -17.13 4.58 0.55
C PRO A 153 -16.57 4.26 1.95
N GLN A 154 -16.08 3.03 2.14
CA GLN A 154 -15.51 2.58 3.41
C GLN A 154 -14.21 3.32 3.71
N MET A 155 -13.36 3.52 2.70
CA MET A 155 -12.11 4.26 2.84
C MET A 155 -12.34 5.75 3.08
N TYR A 156 -13.29 6.36 2.38
CA TYR A 156 -13.68 7.74 2.62
C TYR A 156 -14.11 7.93 4.08
N TYR A 157 -15.00 7.06 4.58
CA TYR A 157 -15.41 7.07 5.99
C TYR A 157 -14.22 6.89 6.94
N ALA A 158 -13.35 5.90 6.71
CA ALA A 158 -12.21 5.62 7.58
C ALA A 158 -11.24 6.81 7.67
N ILE A 159 -10.92 7.43 6.53
CA ILE A 159 -10.06 8.62 6.45
C ILE A 159 -10.74 9.81 7.14
N GLN A 160 -12.04 10.01 6.94
CA GLN A 160 -12.76 11.10 7.61
C GLN A 160 -12.77 10.92 9.14
N GLN A 161 -13.04 9.71 9.65
CA GLN A 161 -12.96 9.44 11.10
C GLN A 161 -11.55 9.71 11.62
N PHE A 162 -10.52 9.29 10.89
CA PHE A 162 -9.14 9.57 11.25
C PHE A 162 -8.86 11.07 11.30
N LEU A 163 -9.18 11.84 10.26
CA LEU A 163 -8.91 13.28 10.21
C LEU A 163 -9.63 14.04 11.33
N LEU A 164 -10.91 13.72 11.59
CA LEU A 164 -11.73 14.36 12.62
C LEU A 164 -11.44 13.87 14.04
N ASN A 165 -10.51 12.91 14.20
CA ASN A 165 -10.22 12.27 15.49
C ASN A 165 -11.45 11.62 16.13
N HIS A 166 -12.29 11.01 15.30
CA HIS A 166 -13.42 10.23 15.73
C HIS A 166 -13.08 8.73 15.78
N PRO A 167 -13.79 7.94 16.59
CA PRO A 167 -13.65 6.49 16.58
C PRO A 167 -14.02 5.91 15.22
N ILE A 168 -13.18 5.00 14.72
CA ILE A 168 -13.50 4.14 13.56
C ILE A 168 -14.30 2.93 13.99
#